data_AF-A0A3D4RK32-F1
#
_entry.id   AF-A0A3D4RK32-F1
#
_cell.length_a   1.000
_cell.length_b   1.000
_cell.length_c   1.000
_cell.angle_alpha   90.00
_cell.angle_beta   90.00
_cell.angle_gamma   90.00
#
_symmetry.space_group_name_H-M   'P 1'
#
loop_
_entity.id
_entity.type
_entity.pdbx_description
1 polymer ?
#
loop_
_entity_poly.entity_id
_entity_poly.type
_entity_poly.pdbx_seq_one_letter_code
_entity_poly.pdbx_strand_id
1 'polypeptide(L)'
;SSVNQVLYQRVSEKVNKRESIAGLLGKYVRNTGIVAMIVFALSAAILPSFTALLLGEEWRITGHYIQFLLPWLLFVLLNTSINFLPDVFGRQRTYLFFEIAYVLLRLLSLWIGIKTGSMGDAVMLFSAVGAVVLLSEMIWFYRMVRTYEREIEVC
;
A
#
# COMPACT_ATOMS: atom_id res chain seq x y z
N SER A 1 12.97 1.21 -6.44
CA SER A 1 13.57 0.04 -7.12
C SER A 1 13.56 0.23 -8.62
N SER A 2 14.58 -0.27 -9.34
CA SER A 2 14.73 -0.10 -10.79
C SER A 2 13.50 -0.49 -11.62
N VAL A 3 12.68 -1.42 -11.12
CA VAL A 3 11.39 -1.80 -11.71
C VAL A 3 10.39 -0.64 -11.75
N ASN A 4 10.28 0.16 -10.68
CA ASN A 4 9.41 1.35 -10.65
C ASN A 4 9.90 2.44 -11.60
N GLN A 5 11.22 2.57 -11.79
CA GLN A 5 11.79 3.56 -12.72
C GLN A 5 11.47 3.20 -14.18
N VAL A 6 11.60 1.93 -14.55
CA VAL A 6 11.22 1.44 -15.89
C VAL A 6 9.70 1.55 -16.10
N LEU A 7 8.89 1.24 -15.09
CA LEU A 7 7.44 1.38 -15.18
C LEU A 7 7.02 2.84 -15.31
N TYR A 8 7.60 3.74 -14.51
CA TYR A 8 7.39 5.17 -14.60
C TYR A 8 7.71 5.73 -15.98
N GLN A 9 8.88 5.35 -16.55
CA GLN A 9 9.27 5.75 -17.91
C GLN A 9 8.25 5.29 -18.96
N ARG A 10 7.89 4.00 -18.94
CA ARG A 10 6.92 3.42 -19.89
C ARG A 10 5.54 4.06 -19.79
N VAL A 11 5.08 4.35 -18.57
CA VAL A 11 3.79 5.02 -18.36
C VAL A 11 3.85 6.46 -18.86
N SER A 12 4.90 7.20 -18.54
CA SER A 12 5.08 8.59 -18.99
C SER A 12 5.14 8.71 -20.51
N GLU A 13 5.86 7.81 -21.18
CA GLU A 13 5.91 7.76 -22.65
C GLU A 13 4.54 7.49 -23.28
N LYS A 14 3.77 6.54 -22.73
CA LYS A 14 2.42 6.23 -23.20
C LYS A 14 1.45 7.39 -22.97
N VAL A 15 1.56 8.06 -21.82
CA VAL A 15 0.75 9.26 -21.51
C VAL A 15 1.04 10.39 -22.48
N ASN A 16 2.32 10.64 -22.79
CA ASN A 16 2.70 11.65 -23.79
C ASN A 16 2.18 11.34 -25.20
N LYS A 17 2.05 10.05 -25.54
CA LYS A 17 1.49 9.58 -26.83
C LYS A 17 -0.03 9.45 -26.83
N ARG A 18 -0.72 9.78 -25.73
CA ARG A 18 -2.16 9.56 -25.54
C ARG A 18 -2.59 8.11 -25.77
N GLU A 19 -1.78 7.16 -25.32
CA GLU A 19 -2.09 5.75 -25.39
C GLU A 19 -2.70 5.24 -24.08
N SER A 20 -3.47 4.15 -24.18
CA SER A 20 -3.99 3.43 -23.02
C SER A 20 -2.86 2.87 -22.13
N ILE A 21 -3.00 3.08 -20.83
CA ILE A 21 -2.11 2.60 -19.76
C ILE A 21 -2.79 1.60 -18.82
N ALA A 22 -4.13 1.52 -18.83
CA ALA A 22 -4.91 0.65 -17.95
C ALA A 22 -4.53 -0.82 -18.06
N GLY A 23 -4.26 -1.32 -19.27
CA GLY A 23 -3.82 -2.71 -19.48
C GLY A 23 -2.44 -2.99 -18.87
N LEU A 24 -1.50 -2.06 -19.02
CA LEU A 24 -0.15 -2.18 -18.46
C LEU A 24 -0.17 -2.13 -16.93
N LEU A 25 -0.82 -1.12 -16.36
CA LEU A 25 -0.94 -0.94 -14.91
C LEU A 25 -1.75 -2.05 -14.27
N GLY A 26 -2.87 -2.45 -14.85
CA GLY A 26 -3.71 -3.52 -14.35
C GLY A 26 -2.97 -4.87 -14.30
N LYS A 27 -2.20 -5.19 -15.34
CA LYS A 27 -1.36 -6.40 -15.35
C LYS A 27 -0.27 -6.35 -14.28
N TYR A 28 0.37 -5.19 -14.11
CA TYR A 28 1.41 -5.00 -13.10
C TYR A 28 0.86 -5.12 -11.68
N VAL A 29 -0.19 -4.37 -11.34
CA VAL A 29 -0.84 -4.39 -10.02
C VAL A 29 -1.38 -5.79 -9.71
N ARG A 30 -1.99 -6.49 -10.68
CA ARG A 30 -2.49 -7.85 -10.47
C ARG A 30 -1.37 -8.84 -10.19
N ASN A 31 -0.31 -8.84 -11.00
CA ASN A 31 0.79 -9.78 -10.83
C ASN A 31 1.51 -9.54 -9.50
N THR A 32 1.82 -8.28 -9.17
CA THR A 32 2.42 -7.91 -7.89
C THR A 32 1.48 -8.24 -6.73
N GLY A 33 0.17 -8.00 -6.89
CA GLY A 33 -0.86 -8.32 -5.90
C GLY A 33 -0.95 -9.80 -5.58
N ILE A 34 -0.92 -10.68 -6.60
CA ILE A 34 -0.96 -12.13 -6.39
C ILE A 34 0.29 -12.60 -5.65
N VAL A 35 1.48 -12.17 -6.10
CA VAL A 35 2.74 -12.54 -5.44
C VAL A 35 2.78 -12.05 -4.00
N ALA A 36 2.39 -10.79 -3.77
CA ALA A 36 2.30 -10.21 -2.43
C ALA A 36 1.34 -11.01 -1.55
N MET A 37 0.10 -11.25 -1.99
CA MET A 37 -0.90 -12.01 -1.23
C MET A 37 -0.37 -13.38 -0.80
N ILE A 38 0.31 -14.11 -1.69
CA ILE A 38 0.89 -15.42 -1.38
C ILE A 38 2.00 -15.28 -0.31
N VAL A 39 2.94 -14.37 -0.52
CA VAL A 39 4.06 -14.15 0.42
C VAL A 39 3.55 -13.74 1.81
N PHE A 40 2.60 -12.80 1.87
CA PHE A 40 2.03 -12.31 3.12
C PHE A 40 1.16 -13.37 3.81
N ALA A 41 0.39 -14.18 3.07
CA ALA A 41 -0.42 -15.26 3.65
C ALA A 41 0.47 -16.37 4.24
N LEU A 42 1.52 -16.78 3.53
CA LEU A 42 2.50 -17.75 4.05
C LEU A 42 3.23 -17.21 5.27
N SER A 43 3.63 -15.94 5.22
CA SER A 43 4.25 -15.25 6.35
C SER A 43 3.31 -15.28 7.56
N ALA A 44 2.04 -14.92 7.39
CA ALA A 44 1.06 -14.93 8.47
C ALA A 44 0.97 -16.28 9.18
N ALA A 45 1.05 -17.41 8.47
CA ALA A 45 0.98 -18.73 9.09
C ALA A 45 2.25 -19.09 9.90
N ILE A 46 3.42 -18.60 9.50
CA ILE A 46 4.72 -19.03 10.03
C ILE A 46 5.24 -18.10 11.13
N LEU A 47 4.80 -16.84 11.14
CA LEU A 47 5.36 -15.77 11.98
C LEU A 47 5.48 -16.08 13.48
N PRO A 48 4.42 -16.50 14.21
CA PRO A 48 4.51 -16.74 15.66
C PRO A 48 5.52 -17.84 16.01
N SER A 49 5.48 -18.95 15.27
CA SER A 49 6.41 -20.07 15.46
C SER A 49 7.84 -19.69 15.06
N PHE A 50 8.00 -18.89 14.02
CA PHE A 50 9.31 -18.39 13.59
C PHE A 50 9.93 -17.46 14.61
N THR A 51 9.16 -16.53 15.18
CA THR A 51 9.64 -15.65 16.25
C THR A 51 10.00 -16.43 17.51
N ALA A 52 9.21 -17.43 17.87
CA ALA A 52 9.49 -18.30 19.01
C ALA A 52 10.77 -19.14 18.80
N LEU A 53 10.98 -19.68 17.60
CA LEU A 53 12.17 -20.46 17.26
C LEU A 53 13.45 -19.60 17.24
N LEU A 54 13.38 -18.38 16.70
CA LEU A 54 14.53 -17.51 16.50
C LEU A 54 14.96 -16.79 17.80
N LEU A 55 13.98 -16.32 18.59
CA LEU A 55 14.21 -15.44 19.75
C LEU A 55 13.87 -16.10 21.09
N GLY A 56 13.23 -17.27 21.08
CA GLY A 56 12.73 -17.97 22.28
C GLY A 56 11.21 -17.83 22.47
N GLU A 57 10.63 -18.72 23.26
CA GLU A 57 9.16 -18.86 23.40
C GLU A 57 8.46 -17.58 23.89
N GLU A 58 9.12 -16.79 24.74
CA GLU A 58 8.65 -15.50 25.23
C GLU A 58 8.35 -14.49 24.10
N TRP A 59 8.98 -14.66 22.93
CA TRP A 59 8.82 -13.76 21.78
C TRP A 59 7.70 -14.17 20.83
N ARG A 60 6.97 -15.26 21.10
CA ARG A 60 5.80 -15.67 20.30
C ARG A 60 4.77 -14.56 20.17
N ILE A 61 4.57 -13.79 21.24
CA ILE A 61 3.67 -12.62 21.25
C ILE A 61 4.06 -11.56 20.22
N THR A 62 5.36 -11.40 19.95
CA THR A 62 5.85 -10.46 18.94
C THR A 62 5.46 -10.91 17.53
N GLY A 63 5.49 -12.21 17.26
CA GLY A 63 4.98 -12.76 16.00
C GLY A 63 3.50 -12.44 15.77
N HIS A 64 2.67 -12.46 16.82
CA HIS A 64 1.28 -12.03 16.73
C HIS A 64 1.13 -10.53 16.45
N TYR A 65 1.95 -9.67 17.06
CA TYR A 65 1.94 -8.24 16.71
C TYR A 65 2.35 -7.98 15.27
N ILE A 66 3.33 -8.72 14.75
CA ILE A 66 3.73 -8.58 13.35
C ILE A 66 2.62 -9.08 12.42
N GLN A 67 1.86 -10.14 12.78
CA GLN A 67 0.69 -10.58 12.01
C GLN A 67 -0.33 -9.44 11.82
N PHE A 68 -0.59 -8.63 12.86
CA PHE A 68 -1.49 -7.49 12.75
C PHE A 68 -0.99 -6.42 11.76
N LEU A 69 0.32 -6.30 11.55
CA LEU A 69 0.91 -5.34 10.60
C LEU A 69 0.87 -5.83 9.15
N LEU A 70 0.73 -7.15 8.91
CA LEU A 70 0.78 -7.72 7.56
C LEU A 70 -0.25 -7.13 6.58
N PRO A 71 -1.54 -6.93 6.95
CA PRO A 71 -2.51 -6.32 6.04
C PRO A 71 -2.08 -4.93 5.57
N TRP A 72 -1.58 -4.11 6.50
CA TRP A 72 -1.06 -2.78 6.17
C TRP A 72 0.17 -2.86 5.25
N LEU A 73 1.15 -3.72 5.57
CA LEU A 73 2.37 -3.90 4.78
C LEU A 73 2.08 -4.39 3.35
N LEU A 74 1.05 -5.22 3.18
CA LEU A 74 0.59 -5.62 1.85
C LEU A 74 0.16 -4.41 1.03
N PHE A 75 -0.65 -3.52 1.59
CA PHE A 75 -1.07 -2.30 0.88
C PHE A 75 0.09 -1.34 0.65
N VAL A 76 1.07 -1.26 1.55
CA VAL A 76 2.30 -0.46 1.32
C VAL A 76 3.03 -0.94 0.07
N LEU A 77 3.20 -2.24 -0.09
CA LEU A 77 3.89 -2.80 -1.26
C LEU A 77 3.13 -2.51 -2.57
N LEU A 78 1.80 -2.58 -2.54
CA LEU A 78 0.97 -2.26 -3.71
C LEU A 78 0.94 -0.77 -4.02
N ASN A 79 0.87 0.08 -3.01
CA ASN A 79 0.84 1.52 -3.18
C ASN A 79 2.19 2.03 -3.74
N THR A 80 3.31 1.60 -3.16
CA THR A 80 4.67 1.97 -3.62
C THR A 80 4.98 1.54 -5.05
N SER A 81 4.22 0.58 -5.58
CA SER A 81 4.31 0.12 -6.97
C SER A 81 3.68 1.09 -7.99
N ILE A 82 2.81 2.00 -7.54
CA ILE A 82 2.01 2.89 -8.41
C ILE A 82 1.92 4.34 -7.91
N ASN A 83 2.56 4.69 -6.80
CA ASN A 83 2.52 6.04 -6.22
C ASN A 83 3.23 7.12 -7.07
N PHE A 84 3.81 6.76 -8.22
CA PHE A 84 4.30 7.71 -9.21
C PHE A 84 3.17 8.28 -10.10
N LEU A 85 1.97 7.69 -10.09
CA LEU A 85 0.86 8.15 -10.93
C LEU A 85 0.48 9.62 -10.69
N PRO A 86 0.41 10.12 -9.44
CA PRO A 86 0.16 11.54 -9.21
C PRO A 86 1.21 12.46 -9.82
N ASP A 87 2.45 12.02 -9.93
CA ASP A 87 3.51 12.81 -10.59
C ASP A 87 3.26 12.88 -12.10
N VAL A 88 3.02 11.73 -12.74
CA VAL A 88 2.70 11.63 -14.18
C VAL A 88 1.49 12.50 -14.58
N PHE A 89 0.47 12.56 -13.73
CA PHE A 89 -0.76 13.33 -13.98
C PHE A 89 -0.74 14.76 -13.39
N GLY A 90 0.38 15.22 -12.82
CA GLY A 90 0.49 16.57 -12.23
C GLY A 90 -0.36 16.80 -10.97
N ARG A 91 -0.72 15.74 -10.25
CA ARG A 91 -1.54 15.73 -9.02
C ARG A 91 -0.72 15.59 -7.73
N GLN A 92 0.59 15.81 -7.77
CA GLN A 92 1.49 15.68 -6.61
C GLN A 92 1.05 16.51 -5.39
N ARG A 93 0.52 17.73 -5.60
CA ARG A 93 0.00 18.56 -4.51
C ARG A 93 -1.17 17.91 -3.77
N THR A 94 -2.08 17.27 -4.48
CA THR A 94 -3.21 16.53 -3.87
C THR A 94 -2.69 15.31 -3.11
N TYR A 95 -1.72 14.61 -3.68
CA TYR A 95 -1.11 13.44 -3.04
C TYR A 95 -0.38 13.82 -1.74
N LEU A 96 0.27 14.99 -1.68
CA LEU A 96 0.87 15.51 -0.44
C LEU A 96 -0.16 15.66 0.70
N PHE A 97 -1.39 16.10 0.40
CA PHE A 97 -2.44 16.19 1.42
C PHE A 97 -2.88 14.81 1.94
N PHE A 98 -2.92 13.79 1.07
CA PHE A 98 -3.15 12.41 1.50
C PHE A 98 -2.07 11.94 2.46
N GLU A 99 -0.79 12.17 2.13
CA GLU A 99 0.35 11.77 2.98
C GLU A 99 0.36 12.50 4.33
N ILE A 100 0.05 13.80 4.36
CA ILE A 100 -0.07 14.55 5.62
C ILE A 100 -1.21 13.99 6.46
N ALA A 101 -2.40 13.78 5.86
CA ALA A 101 -3.54 13.20 6.57
C ALA A 101 -3.23 11.79 7.08
N TYR A 102 -2.53 10.99 6.29
CA TYR A 102 -2.08 9.65 6.64
C TYR A 102 -1.19 9.66 7.89
N VAL A 103 -0.17 10.51 7.92
CA VAL A 103 0.71 10.65 9.08
C VAL A 103 -0.07 11.09 10.32
N LEU A 104 -0.95 12.09 10.20
CA LEU A 104 -1.76 12.57 11.33
C LEU A 104 -2.69 11.47 11.87
N LEU A 105 -3.39 10.76 11.00
CA LEU A 105 -4.26 9.65 11.39
C LEU A 105 -3.49 8.52 12.08
N ARG A 106 -2.26 8.24 11.64
CA ARG A 106 -1.39 7.26 12.30
C ARG A 106 -0.97 7.70 13.69
N LEU A 107 -0.56 8.95 13.86
CA LEU A 107 -0.23 9.48 15.19
C LEU A 107 -1.44 9.44 16.14
N LEU A 108 -2.63 9.77 15.64
CA LEU A 108 -3.88 9.65 16.39
C LEU A 108 -4.18 8.20 16.77
N SER A 109 -4.00 7.25 15.85
CA SER A 109 -4.24 5.82 16.12
C SER A 109 -3.34 5.28 17.25
N LEU A 110 -2.06 5.69 17.27
CA LEU A 110 -1.13 5.33 18.34
C LEU A 110 -1.52 5.99 19.66
N TRP A 111 -1.88 7.28 19.64
CA TRP A 111 -2.31 7.99 20.83
C TRP A 111 -3.55 7.36 21.46
N ILE A 112 -4.55 6.98 20.65
CA ILE A 112 -5.75 6.26 21.10
C ILE A 112 -5.38 4.88 21.66
N GLY A 113 -4.52 4.12 20.96
CA GLY A 113 -4.07 2.81 21.42
C GLY A 113 -3.29 2.83 22.73
N ILE A 114 -2.51 3.89 22.99
CA ILE A 114 -1.84 4.06 24.29
C ILE A 114 -2.87 4.26 25.41
N LYS A 115 -3.98 4.94 25.14
CA LYS A 115 -5.04 5.17 26.13
C LYS A 115 -5.84 3.91 26.47
N THR A 116 -5.91 2.92 25.59
CA THR A 116 -6.58 1.63 25.89
C THR A 116 -5.73 0.68 26.73
N GLY A 117 -4.43 0.97 26.92
CA GLY A 117 -3.54 0.22 27.82
C GLY A 117 -3.04 -1.13 27.28
N SER A 118 -3.41 -1.50 26.04
CA SER A 118 -2.97 -2.72 25.37
C SER A 118 -2.11 -2.40 24.15
N MET A 119 -0.88 -2.92 24.12
CA MET A 119 0.02 -2.79 22.96
C MET A 119 -0.60 -3.39 21.69
N GLY A 120 -1.36 -4.48 21.82
CA GLY A 120 -2.04 -5.12 20.69
C GLY A 120 -3.06 -4.21 20.02
N ASP A 121 -3.86 -3.50 20.82
CA ASP A 121 -4.88 -2.58 20.31
C ASP A 121 -4.25 -1.42 19.55
N ALA A 122 -3.14 -0.87 20.07
CA ALA A 122 -2.40 0.19 19.42
C ALA A 122 -1.86 -0.24 18.05
N VAL A 123 -1.25 -1.43 17.97
CA VAL A 123 -0.74 -1.99 16.71
C VAL A 123 -1.87 -2.28 15.73
N MET A 124 -2.98 -2.84 16.21
CA MET A 124 -4.14 -3.17 15.38
C MET A 124 -4.80 -1.91 14.80
N LEU A 125 -5.04 -0.88 15.62
CA LEU A 125 -5.56 0.42 15.18
C LEU A 125 -4.61 1.09 14.17
N PHE A 126 -3.32 1.10 14.45
CA PHE A 126 -2.30 1.67 13.56
C PHE A 126 -2.21 0.96 12.20
N SER A 127 -2.38 -0.36 12.20
CA SER A 127 -2.44 -1.16 10.98
C SER A 127 -3.74 -0.95 10.22
N ALA A 128 -4.89 -0.96 10.91
CA ALA A 128 -6.20 -0.80 10.29
C ALA A 128 -6.36 0.58 9.64
N VAL A 129 -6.05 1.67 10.37
CA VAL A 129 -6.01 3.03 9.81
C VAL A 129 -5.05 3.10 8.64
N GLY A 130 -3.88 2.47 8.80
CA GLY A 130 -2.87 2.34 7.76
C GLY A 130 -3.43 1.79 6.45
N ALA A 131 -4.04 0.61 6.54
CA ALA A 131 -4.63 -0.12 5.42
C ALA A 131 -5.77 0.66 4.76
N VAL A 132 -6.66 1.28 5.54
CA VAL A 132 -7.81 2.04 5.02
C VAL A 132 -7.36 3.25 4.20
N VAL A 133 -6.37 4.00 4.69
CA VAL A 133 -5.88 5.18 3.96
C VAL A 133 -5.18 4.76 2.67
N LEU A 134 -4.29 3.76 2.71
CA LEU A 134 -3.62 3.26 1.51
C LEU A 134 -4.60 2.68 0.49
N LEU A 135 -5.66 2.00 0.94
CA LEU A 135 -6.73 1.53 0.06
C LEU A 135 -7.46 2.71 -0.59
N SER A 136 -7.71 3.78 0.16
CA SER A 136 -8.33 5.01 -0.35
C SER A 136 -7.49 5.68 -1.43
N GLU A 137 -6.16 5.75 -1.23
CA GLU A 137 -5.21 6.23 -2.24
C GLU A 137 -5.21 5.37 -3.50
N MET A 138 -5.19 4.04 -3.34
CA MET A 138 -5.26 3.12 -4.48
C MET A 138 -6.56 3.29 -5.29
N ILE A 139 -7.70 3.49 -4.61
CA ILE A 139 -8.98 3.79 -5.28
C ILE A 139 -8.87 5.12 -6.04
N TRP A 140 -8.24 6.13 -5.45
CA TRP A 140 -8.02 7.42 -6.09
C TRP A 140 -7.13 7.29 -7.34
N PHE A 141 -6.04 6.52 -7.27
CA PHE A 141 -5.19 6.21 -8.43
C PHE A 141 -5.97 5.50 -9.55
N TYR A 142 -6.78 4.49 -9.19
CA TYR A 142 -7.63 3.79 -10.16
C TYR A 142 -8.62 4.74 -10.86
N ARG A 143 -9.25 5.65 -10.10
CA ARG A 143 -10.15 6.67 -10.67
C ARG A 143 -9.43 7.64 -11.59
N MET A 144 -8.20 8.03 -11.25
CA MET A 144 -7.36 8.89 -12.08
C MET A 144 -7.07 8.24 -13.44
N VAL A 145 -6.61 6.99 -13.43
CA VAL A 145 -6.36 6.21 -14.65
C VAL A 145 -7.65 6.05 -15.45
N ARG A 146 -8.77 5.67 -14.81
CA ARG A 146 -10.06 5.50 -15.51
C ARG A 146 -10.56 6.79 -16.16
N THR A 147 -10.31 7.95 -15.55
CA THR A 147 -10.69 9.25 -16.12
C THR A 147 -9.87 9.54 -17.36
N TYR A 148 -8.55 9.34 -17.29
CA TYR A 148 -7.65 9.47 -18.43
C TYR A 148 -8.01 8.54 -19.61
N GLU A 149 -8.33 7.26 -19.35
CA GLU A 149 -8.74 6.33 -20.42
C GLU A 149 -10.00 6.80 -21.15
N ARG A 150 -10.99 7.33 -20.41
CA ARG A 150 -12.21 7.89 -21.01
C ARG A 150 -11.93 9.12 -21.87
N GLU A 151 -10.98 9.96 -21.48
CA GLU A 151 -10.61 11.16 -22.25
C GLU A 151 -9.97 10.80 -23.59
N ILE A 152 -9.22 9.69 -23.66
CA ILE A 152 -8.63 9.21 -24.91
C ILE A 152 -9.68 8.56 -25.81
N GLU A 153 -10.59 7.75 -25.28
CA GLU A 153 -11.63 7.08 -26.09
C GLU A 153 -12.58 8.05 -26.80
N VAL A 154 -12.69 9.29 -26.30
CA VAL A 154 -13.58 10.34 -26.85
C VAL A 154 -12.88 11.22 -27.90
N CYS A 155 -11.55 11.17 -28.01
CA CYS A 155 -10.74 11.95 -28.98
C CYS A 155 -10.43 11.14 -30.24
#